data_AF-A0A967I9T2-F1
#
_entry.id   AF-A0A967I9T2-F1
#
_cell.length_a   1.000
_cell.length_b   1.000
_cell.length_c   1.000
_cell.angle_alpha   90.00
_cell.angle_beta   90.00
_cell.angle_gamma   90.00
#
_symmetry.space_group_name_H-M   'P 1'
#
loop_
_entity.id
_entity.type
_entity.pdbx_description
1 polymer ?
#
loop_
_entity_poly.entity_id
_entity_poly.type
_entity_poly.pdbx_seq_one_letter_code
_entity_poly.pdbx_strand_id
1 'polypeptide(L)'
;KIRFQKHMARKLGLGGYEAWHGRAEALPDQGFSAGGFDLIVARAFSSLEKLVGLALPCLRPTGRIVAMKGPEGEGELEIAADSLEKHGLYCREVVRL
;
A
#
# COMPACT_ATOMS: atom_id res chain seq x y z
N LYS A 1 -4.35 7.61 17.95
CA LYS A 1 -4.56 6.54 16.94
C LYS A 1 -3.55 5.40 17.08
N ILE A 2 -2.24 5.63 16.90
CA ILE A 2 -1.25 4.53 16.96
C ILE A 2 -1.05 3.90 18.34
N ARG A 3 -1.16 4.68 19.42
CA ARG A 3 -1.09 4.12 20.80
C ARG A 3 -2.16 3.05 21.03
N PHE A 4 -3.37 3.26 20.50
CA PHE A 4 -4.45 2.28 20.57
C PHE A 4 -4.12 1.01 19.78
N GLN A 5 -3.64 1.15 18.55
CA GLN A 5 -3.24 -0.02 17.74
C GLN A 5 -2.13 -0.84 18.41
N LYS A 6 -1.09 -0.19 18.95
CA LYS A 6 -0.04 -0.86 19.73
C LYS A 6 -0.59 -1.53 20.98
N HIS A 7 -1.56 -0.92 21.66
CA HIS A 7 -2.24 -1.53 22.81
C HIS A 7 -3.01 -2.80 22.41
N MET A 8 -3.80 -2.72 21.32
CA MET A 8 -4.57 -3.85 20.82
C MET A 8 -3.68 -4.99 20.33
N ALA A 9 -2.58 -4.68 19.63
CA ALA A 9 -1.61 -5.70 19.21
C ALA A 9 -1.06 -6.49 20.39
N ARG A 10 -0.75 -5.82 21.52
CA ARG A 10 -0.34 -6.50 22.77
C ARG A 10 -1.48 -7.33 23.37
N LYS A 11 -2.69 -6.79 23.42
CA LYS A 11 -3.87 -7.50 23.97
C LYS A 11 -4.24 -8.75 23.17
N LEU A 12 -4.03 -8.72 21.87
CA LEU A 12 -4.33 -9.83 20.94
C LEU A 12 -3.14 -10.79 20.74
N GLY A 13 -1.97 -10.49 21.32
CA GLY A 13 -0.78 -11.34 21.18
C GLY A 13 -0.18 -11.35 19.76
N LEU A 14 -0.33 -10.27 18.99
CA LEU A 14 0.17 -10.20 17.62
C LEU A 14 1.70 -10.02 17.59
N GLY A 15 2.40 -11.08 17.19
CA GLY A 15 3.83 -11.04 16.86
C GLY A 15 4.09 -10.44 15.48
N GLY A 16 5.29 -9.89 15.28
CA GLY A 16 5.70 -9.31 13.98
C GLY A 16 4.92 -8.06 13.56
N TYR A 17 4.22 -7.41 14.51
CA TYR A 17 3.44 -6.20 14.25
C TYR A 17 4.22 -4.95 14.61
N GLU A 18 4.35 -4.03 13.66
CA GLU A 18 4.88 -2.70 13.88
C GLU A 18 3.88 -1.62 13.44
N ALA A 19 3.62 -0.67 14.33
CA ALA A 19 2.83 0.51 14.02
C ALA A 19 3.72 1.74 14.01
N TRP A 20 3.83 2.38 12.84
CA TRP A 20 4.66 3.55 12.63
C TRP A 20 3.83 4.83 12.48
N HIS A 21 4.23 5.89 13.18
CA HIS A 21 3.58 7.20 13.11
C HIS A 21 4.35 8.12 12.17
N GLY A 22 3.81 8.34 10.98
CA GLY A 22 4.39 9.25 10.01
C GLY A 22 3.49 9.43 8.80
N ARG A 23 3.99 10.16 7.81
CA ARG A 23 3.33 10.29 6.51
C ARG A 23 3.93 9.28 5.52
N ALA A 24 3.12 8.79 4.59
CA ALA A 24 3.56 7.78 3.63
C ALA A 24 4.74 8.27 2.76
N GLU A 25 4.84 9.58 2.52
CA GLU A 25 5.93 10.20 1.78
C GLU A 25 7.30 10.02 2.45
N ALA A 26 7.34 9.90 3.79
CA ALA A 26 8.59 9.73 4.55
C ALA A 26 8.97 8.26 4.77
N LEU A 27 8.15 7.34 4.26
CA LEU A 27 8.29 5.89 4.45
C LEU A 27 9.55 5.32 3.75
N PRO A 28 9.96 5.77 2.56
CA PRO A 28 11.20 5.30 1.92
C PRO A 28 12.47 5.57 2.72
N ASP A 29 12.46 6.61 3.57
CA ASP A 29 13.60 7.00 4.40
C ASP A 29 13.66 6.24 5.74
N GLN A 30 12.70 5.35 6.01
CA GLN A 30 12.66 4.62 7.28
C GLN A 30 13.46 3.32 7.19
N GLY A 31 14.31 3.05 8.19
CA GLY A 31 15.11 1.82 8.21
C GLY A 31 14.30 0.52 8.10
N PHE A 32 13.06 0.49 8.61
CA PHE A 32 12.20 -0.70 8.53
C PHE A 32 11.61 -0.96 7.13
N SER A 33 11.65 0.02 6.23
CA SER A 33 11.25 -0.15 4.82
C SER A 33 12.43 -0.48 3.92
N ALA A 34 13.65 -0.52 4.46
CA ALA A 34 14.85 -0.88 3.73
C ALA A 34 14.71 -2.31 3.15
N GLY A 35 14.94 -2.44 1.84
CA GLY A 35 14.73 -3.69 1.10
C GLY A 35 13.31 -3.85 0.52
N GLY A 36 12.38 -2.96 0.87
CA GLY A 36 11.03 -2.92 0.35
C GLY A 36 10.09 -3.98 0.96
N PHE A 37 8.80 -3.74 0.82
CA PHE A 37 7.74 -4.64 1.26
C PHE A 37 7.38 -5.62 0.15
N ASP A 38 7.07 -6.85 0.56
CA ASP A 38 6.52 -7.89 -0.30
C ASP A 38 5.11 -7.56 -0.79
N LEU A 39 4.35 -6.89 0.07
CA LEU A 39 2.95 -6.57 -0.15
C LEU A 39 2.63 -5.23 0.51
N ILE A 40 2.05 -4.31 -0.27
CA ILE A 40 1.50 -3.05 0.23
C ILE A 40 -0.01 -3.09 0.04
N VAL A 41 -0.77 -2.88 1.11
CA VAL A 41 -2.23 -2.90 1.08
C VAL A 41 -2.75 -1.53 1.50
N ALA A 42 -3.69 -0.98 0.74
CA ALA A 42 -4.35 0.28 1.09
C ALA A 42 -5.84 0.23 0.82
N ARG A 43 -6.64 0.82 1.72
CA ARG A 43 -8.09 0.93 1.64
C ARG A 43 -8.53 2.33 2.02
N ALA A 44 -9.51 2.87 1.27
CA ALA A 44 -10.08 4.19 1.53
C ALA A 44 -9.00 5.28 1.75
N PHE A 45 -7.98 5.27 0.90
CA PHE A 45 -6.76 6.05 1.07
C PHE A 45 -6.67 7.25 0.11
N SER A 46 -6.47 6.99 -1.19
CA SER A 46 -6.29 8.00 -2.23
C SER A 46 -6.70 7.45 -3.61
N SER A 47 -6.54 8.25 -4.66
CA SER A 47 -6.55 7.79 -6.05
C SER A 47 -5.48 6.69 -6.28
N LEU A 48 -5.69 5.85 -7.31
CA LEU A 48 -4.80 4.72 -7.59
C LEU A 48 -3.38 5.18 -7.92
N GLU A 49 -3.27 6.22 -8.75
CA GLU A 49 -1.99 6.81 -9.14
C GLU A 49 -1.20 7.33 -7.92
N LYS A 50 -1.86 8.07 -7.02
CA LYS A 50 -1.20 8.59 -5.80
C LYS A 50 -0.74 7.45 -4.88
N LEU A 51 -1.54 6.39 -4.74
CA LEU A 51 -1.15 5.22 -3.96
C LEU A 51 0.10 4.58 -4.57
N VAL A 52 0.10 4.34 -5.87
CA VAL A 52 1.22 3.71 -6.58
C VAL A 52 2.50 4.54 -6.47
N GLY A 53 2.42 5.86 -6.65
CA GLY A 53 3.58 6.74 -6.50
C GLY A 53 4.19 6.71 -5.09
N LEU A 54 3.38 6.57 -4.05
CA LEU A 54 3.85 6.43 -2.67
C LEU A 54 4.38 5.02 -2.35
N ALA A 55 3.77 3.99 -2.95
CA ALA A 55 4.06 2.60 -2.67
C ALA A 55 5.33 2.12 -3.38
N LEU A 56 5.55 2.54 -4.63
CA LEU A 56 6.62 2.06 -5.49
C LEU A 56 8.03 2.13 -4.86
N PRO A 57 8.46 3.25 -4.25
CA PRO A 57 9.79 3.32 -3.64
C PRO A 57 9.96 2.37 -2.44
N CYS A 58 8.85 1.96 -1.84
CA CYS A 58 8.83 1.03 -0.72
C CYS A 58 8.51 -0.41 -1.15
N LEU A 59 8.32 -0.69 -2.44
CA LEU A 59 7.92 -2.00 -2.92
C LEU A 59 9.17 -2.75 -3.41
N ARG A 60 9.33 -4.01 -3.00
CA ARG A 60 10.39 -4.85 -3.59
C ARG A 60 10.09 -5.11 -5.09
N PRO A 61 11.08 -5.47 -5.92
CA PRO A 61 10.86 -5.74 -7.35
C PRO A 61 9.80 -6.80 -7.67
N THR A 62 9.66 -7.83 -6.83
CA THR A 62 8.63 -8.89 -6.96
C THR A 62 7.41 -8.66 -6.06
N GLY A 63 7.27 -7.44 -5.53
CA GLY A 63 6.23 -7.06 -4.60
C GLY A 63 4.89 -6.86 -5.30
N ARG A 64 3.81 -6.80 -4.52
CA ARG A 64 2.47 -6.52 -5.02
C ARG A 64 1.80 -5.38 -4.25
N ILE A 65 0.92 -4.68 -4.93
CA ILE A 65 0.03 -3.67 -4.33
C ILE A 65 -1.39 -4.21 -4.39
N VAL A 66 -2.09 -4.19 -3.25
CA VAL A 66 -3.53 -4.46 -3.18
C VAL A 66 -4.22 -3.14 -2.86
N ALA A 67 -4.83 -2.57 -3.89
CA ALA A 67 -5.61 -1.34 -3.79
C ALA A 67 -7.09 -1.68 -3.60
N MET A 68 -7.61 -1.51 -2.39
CA MET A 68 -9.03 -1.70 -2.10
C MET A 68 -9.80 -0.43 -2.45
N LYS A 69 -10.45 -0.45 -3.61
CA LYS A 69 -11.20 0.67 -4.18
C LYS A 69 -12.70 0.55 -3.96
N GLY A 70 -13.39 1.68 -4.10
CA GLY A 70 -14.85 1.74 -4.10
C GLY A 70 -15.45 1.33 -5.45
N PRO A 71 -16.75 1.61 -5.68
CA PRO A 71 -17.46 1.24 -6.91
C PRO A 71 -16.77 1.73 -8.20
N GLU A 72 -16.18 2.93 -8.16
CA GLU A 72 -15.47 3.55 -9.30
C GLU A 72 -14.03 3.03 -9.48
N GLY A 73 -13.64 1.97 -8.77
CA GLY A 73 -12.27 1.47 -8.74
C GLY A 73 -11.77 0.96 -10.08
N GLU A 74 -12.64 0.35 -10.89
CA GLU A 74 -12.31 -0.09 -12.24
C GLU A 74 -12.08 1.10 -13.18
N GLY A 75 -12.90 2.15 -13.08
CA GLY A 75 -12.69 3.38 -13.83
C GLY A 75 -11.39 4.10 -13.43
N GLU A 76 -11.04 4.13 -12.14
CA GLU A 76 -9.73 4.62 -11.68
C GLU A 76 -8.57 3.80 -12.26
N LEU A 77 -8.75 2.49 -12.42
CA LEU A 77 -7.74 1.61 -12.99
C LEU A 77 -7.56 1.87 -14.50
N GLU A 78 -8.65 2.02 -15.25
CA GLU A 78 -8.61 2.34 -16.67
C GLU A 78 -7.87 3.65 -16.92
N ILE A 79 -8.19 4.71 -16.15
CA ILE A 79 -7.53 6.02 -16.26
C ILE A 79 -6.03 5.92 -15.92
N ALA A 80 -5.67 5.08 -14.96
CA ALA A 80 -4.28 4.95 -14.51
C ALA A 80 -3.45 3.97 -15.34
N ALA A 81 -4.05 3.17 -16.23
CA ALA A 81 -3.40 2.03 -16.90
C ALA A 81 -2.06 2.41 -17.57
N ASP A 82 -2.06 3.47 -18.39
CA ASP A 82 -0.85 3.97 -19.06
C ASP A 82 0.24 4.43 -18.08
N SER A 83 -0.17 5.04 -16.96
CA SER A 83 0.74 5.48 -15.91
C SER A 83 1.35 4.28 -15.18
N LEU A 84 0.56 3.25 -14.89
CA LEU A 84 1.04 2.02 -14.29
C LEU A 84 2.06 1.31 -15.19
N GLU A 85 1.77 1.19 -16.48
CA GLU A 85 2.66 0.53 -17.43
C GLU A 85 4.02 1.24 -17.56
N LYS A 86 4.02 2.59 -17.56
CA LYS A 86 5.27 3.39 -17.52
C LYS A 86 6.14 3.12 -16.29
N HIS A 87 5.51 2.71 -15.18
CA HIS A 87 6.22 2.31 -13.96
C HIS A 87 6.50 0.80 -13.90
N GLY A 88 6.27 0.06 -14.98
CA GLY A 88 6.47 -1.39 -15.06
C GLY A 88 5.44 -2.21 -14.28
N LEU A 89 4.29 -1.61 -13.96
CA LEU A 89 3.20 -2.25 -13.23
C LEU A 89 2.05 -2.61 -14.17
N TYR A 90 1.34 -3.69 -13.83
CA TYR A 90 0.09 -4.06 -14.47
C TYR A 90 -0.89 -4.60 -13.42
N CYS A 91 -2.18 -4.44 -13.67
CA CYS A 91 -3.20 -5.07 -12.83
C CYS A 91 -3.30 -6.56 -13.18
N ARG A 92 -2.98 -7.43 -12.22
CA ARG A 92 -3.09 -8.88 -12.41
C ARG A 92 -4.54 -9.36 -12.34
N GLU A 93 -5.31 -8.81 -11.40
CA GLU A 93 -6.68 -9.24 -11.14
C GLU A 93 -7.49 -8.12 -10.48
N VAL A 94 -8.78 -8.06 -10.80
CA VAL A 94 -9.77 -7.26 -10.10
C VAL A 94 -10.76 -8.22 -9.44
N VAL A 95 -10.87 -8.14 -8.12
CA VAL A 95 -11.75 -9.00 -7.32
C VAL A 95 -12.92 -8.18 -6.81
N ARG A 96 -14.14 -8.59 -7.15
CA ARG A 96 -15.39 -8.03 -6.60
C ARG A 96 -15.83 -8.90 -5.40
N LEU A 97 -15.98 -8.28 -4.24
CA LEU A 97 -16.41 -8.92 -2.98
C LEU A 97 -17.90 -8.78 -2.76
#